data_AF-A0A8S9RMF5-F1
#
_entry.id   AF-A0A8S9RMF5-F1
#
_cell.length_a   1.000
_cell.length_b   1.000
_cell.length_c   1.000
_cell.angle_alpha   90.00
_cell.angle_beta   90.00
_cell.angle_gamma   90.00
#
_symmetry.space_group_name_H-M   'P 1'
#
loop_
_entity.id
_entity.type
_entity.pdbx_description
1 polymer ?
#
loop_
_entity_poly.entity_id
_entity_poly.type
_entity_poly.pdbx_seq_one_letter_code
_entity_poly.pdbx_strand_id
1 'polypeptide(L)' 'MHGTADTVTDPNASNRLYEEASSSDKSMKLFEGLLHDLLFEPEREVIAGVILDWLNQRV' A
#
# COMPACT_ATOMS: atom_id res chain seq x y z
N MET A 1 -0.92 -0.70 1.67
CA MET A 1 0.17 -0.30 0.74
C MET A 1 0.80 0.98 1.26
N HIS A 2 2.09 1.19 1.04
CA HIS A 2 2.82 2.32 1.64
C HIS A 2 4.10 2.64 0.86
N GLY A 3 4.50 3.91 0.79
CA GLY A 3 5.77 4.33 0.17
C GLY A 3 6.92 4.29 1.17
N THR A 4 8.07 3.69 0.85
CA THR A 4 9.15 3.48 1.85
C THR A 4 9.85 4.77 2.26
N ALA A 5 9.69 5.85 1.48
CA ALA A 5 10.24 7.17 1.77
C ALA A 5 9.21 8.12 2.40
N ASP A 6 8.04 7.62 2.82
CA ASP A 6 7.04 8.42 3.52
C ASP A 6 7.63 9.07 4.78
N THR A 7 7.59 10.41 4.82
CA THR A 7 8.05 11.23 5.96
C THR A 7 6.90 11.74 6.82
N VAL A 8 5.65 11.49 6.44
CA VAL A 8 4.43 11.87 7.16
C VAL A 8 3.99 10.74 8.09
N THR A 9 4.05 9.49 7.61
CA THR A 9 3.73 8.30 8.40
C THR A 9 4.80 7.22 8.27
N ASP A 10 5.06 6.46 9.33
CA ASP A 10 6.11 5.42 9.35
C ASP A 10 5.66 4.16 8.58
N PRO A 11 6.40 3.71 7.56
CA PRO A 11 6.10 2.47 6.84
C PRO A 11 6.02 1.23 7.75
N ASN A 12 6.79 1.19 8.83
CA ASN A 12 6.76 0.09 9.79
C ASN A 12 5.44 0.03 10.55
N ALA A 13 4.74 1.15 10.76
CA ALA A 13 3.42 1.14 11.37
C ALA A 13 2.40 0.41 10.49
N SER A 14 2.52 0.54 9.16
CA SER A 14 1.68 -0.21 8.22
C SER A 14 2.01 -1.72 8.22
N ASN A 15 3.28 -2.09 8.36
CA ASN A 15 3.67 -3.51 8.53
C ASN A 15 3.10 -4.09 9.83
N ARG A 16 3.18 -3.35 10.94
CA ARG A 16 2.60 -3.77 12.22
C ARG A 16 1.09 -3.94 12.14
N LEU A 17 0.38 -3.00 11.51
CA LEU A 17 -1.06 -3.14 11.25
C LEU A 17 -1.36 -4.39 10.44
N TYR A 18 -0.58 -4.66 9.38
CA TYR A 18 -0.74 -5.88 8.59
C TYR A 18 -0.55 -7.14 9.43
N GLU A 19 0.46 -7.20 10.30
CA GLU A 19 0.70 -8.36 11.17
C GLU A 19 -0.41 -8.54 12.22
N GLU A 20 -0.83 -7.47 12.88
CA GLU A 20 -1.76 -7.48 14.01
C GLU A 20 -3.24 -7.60 13.59
N ALA A 21 -3.60 -7.22 12.35
CA ALA A 21 -4.98 -7.31 11.88
C ALA A 21 -5.52 -8.76 11.87
N SER A 22 -6.76 -8.97 12.33
CA SER A 22 -7.39 -10.30 12.36
C SER A 22 -7.91 -10.79 11.01
N SER A 23 -7.91 -9.95 9.97
CA SER A 23 -8.37 -10.30 8.63
C SER A 23 -7.56 -11.47 8.05
N SER A 24 -8.25 -12.51 7.60
CA SER A 24 -7.66 -13.65 6.90
C SER A 24 -7.28 -13.34 5.47
N ASP A 25 -8.02 -12.43 4.82
CA ASP A 25 -7.76 -11.95 3.48
C ASP A 25 -7.27 -10.50 3.53
N LYS A 26 -5.95 -10.35 3.53
CA LYS A 26 -5.24 -9.07 3.59
C LYS A 26 -3.95 -9.16 2.78
N SER A 27 -3.51 -8.03 2.24
CA SER A 27 -2.24 -7.92 1.53
C SER A 27 -1.53 -6.62 1.88
N MET A 28 -0.19 -6.65 1.91
CA MET A 28 0.64 -5.47 2.08
C MET A 28 1.60 -5.33 0.89
N LYS A 29 1.77 -4.11 0.40
CA LYS A 29 2.71 -3.78 -0.68
C LYS A 29 3.46 -2.50 -0.31
N LEU A 30 4.79 -2.58 -0.34
CA LEU A 30 5.68 -1.45 -0.16
C LEU A 30 6.17 -0.99 -1.54
N PHE A 31 6.20 0.32 -1.74
CA PHE A 31 6.74 0.93 -2.95
C PHE A 31 8.01 1.69 -2.60
N GLU A 32 9.14 1.19 -3.11
CA GLU A 32 10.46 1.73 -2.77
C GLU A 32 10.61 3.17 -3.27
N GLY A 33 11.03 4.08 -2.39
CA GLY A 33 11.32 5.48 -2.72
C GLY A 33 10.10 6.40 -2.87
N LEU A 34 8.87 5.87 -2.82
CA LEU A 34 7.66 6.68 -2.89
C LEU A 34 7.33 7.32 -1.54
N LEU A 35 6.71 8.49 -1.58
CA LEU A 35 6.27 9.26 -0.42
C LEU A 35 4.84 8.85 0.01
N HIS A 36 4.23 9.70 0.83
CA HIS A 36 2.94 9.44 1.46
C HIS A 36 1.78 9.24 0.48
N ASP A 37 1.64 10.16 -0.48
CA ASP A 37 0.46 10.23 -1.33
C ASP A 37 0.64 9.44 -2.63
N LEU A 38 0.56 8.12 -2.50
CA LEU A 38 0.84 7.16 -3.57
C LEU A 38 0.05 7.39 -4.87
N LEU A 39 -1.17 7.93 -4.80
CA LEU A 39 -1.99 8.20 -5.99
C LEU A 39 -1.66 9.55 -6.66
N PHE A 40 -0.77 10.35 -6.07
CA PHE A 40 -0.23 11.58 -6.64
C PHE A 40 1.23 11.42 -7.12
N GLU A 41 1.86 10.29 -6.84
CA GLU A 41 3.19 9.94 -7.39
C GLU A 41 3.14 9.73 -8.93
N PRO A 42 4.27 9.87 -9.63
CA PRO A 42 4.36 9.56 -11.07
C PRO A 42 3.85 8.15 -11.41
N GLU A 43 4.04 7.19 -10.52
CA GLU A 43 3.65 5.78 -10.62
C GLU A 43 2.16 5.52 -10.33
N ARG A 44 1.35 6.57 -10.12
CA ARG A 44 -0.07 6.45 -9.71
C ARG A 44 -0.89 5.47 -10.55
N GLU A 45 -0.64 5.36 -11.86
CA GLU A 45 -1.40 4.47 -12.75
C GLU A 45 -1.10 3.00 -12.45
N VAL A 46 0.17 2.69 -12.14
CA VAL A 46 0.59 1.34 -11.71
C VAL A 46 -0.02 1.03 -10.35
N ILE A 47 -0.01 1.99 -9.43
CA ILE A 47 -0.57 1.83 -8.08
C ILE A 47 -2.09 1.64 -8.15
N ALA A 48 -2.79 2.44 -8.95
CA ALA A 48 -4.21 2.28 -9.20
C ALA A 48 -4.52 0.90 -9.81
N GLY A 49 -3.72 0.44 -10.76
CA GLY A 49 -3.81 -0.92 -11.30
C GLY A 49 -3.73 -2.00 -10.23
N VAL A 50 -2.77 -1.89 -9.29
CA VAL A 50 -2.63 -2.83 -8.17
C VAL A 50 -3.88 -2.84 -7.28
N ILE A 51 -4.47 -1.67 -7.02
CA ILE A 51 -5.70 -1.55 -6.22
C ILE A 51 -6.87 -2.23 -6.96
N LEU A 52 -7.03 -1.95 -8.26
CA LEU A 52 -8.08 -2.51 -9.09
C LEU A 52 -7.97 -4.03 -9.20
N ASP A 53 -6.76 -4.56 -9.43
CA ASP A 53 -6.52 -6.00 -9.49
C ASP A 53 -6.87 -6.69 -8.17
N TRP A 54 -6.50 -6.08 -7.04
CA TRP A 54 -6.84 -6.62 -5.73
C TRP A 54 -8.36 -6.66 -5.51
N LEU A 55 -9.08 -5.61 -5.92
CA LEU A 55 -10.54 -5.58 -5.82
C LEU A 55 -11.20 -6.62 -6.73
N ASN A 56 -10.79 -6.71 -7.99
CA ASN A 56 -11.38 -7.61 -8.99
C ASN A 56 -11.22 -9.09 -8.64
N GLN A 57 -10.22 -9.47 -7.84
CA GLN A 57 -10.04 -10.85 -7.36
C GLN A 57 -11.08 -11.29 -6.30
N ARG A 58 -11.89 -10.35 -5.80
CA ARG A 58 -12.84 -10.56 -4.69
C ARG A 58 -14.28 -10.22 -5.07
N VAL A 59 -14.51 -9.93 -6.34
CA VAL A 59 -15.84 -9.70 -6.94
C VAL A 59 -16.29 -10.98 -7.64
#